data_AF-A0A8S0V3Q2-F1
#
_entry.id   AF-A0A8S0V3Q2-F1
#
_cell.length_a   1.000
_cell.length_b   1.000
_cell.length_c   1.000
_cell.angle_alpha   90.00
_cell.angle_beta   90.00
_cell.angle_gamma   90.00
#
_symmetry.space_group_name_H-M   'P 1'
#
loop_
_entity.id
_entity.type
_entity.pdbx_description
1 polymer ?
#
loop_
_entity_poly.entity_id
_entity_poly.type
_entity_poly.pdbx_seq_one_letter_code
_entity_poly.pdbx_strand_id
1 'polypeptide(L)'
;MWKETRERELGKLHPNLFANRFRKSRLSSIQLSNHKEIISSHRGSVNSLQVDLTEGRYLIAGASDATVAVYDVQRATDYVEGCQIEKHNSIFVINKQHEHGHKYAISSATWYPVDTGLFITGSYDHHINVWDTNTTQVVMTFKMPGKVYRTAMSSIAKSHMLIASGTEDVQVRLCDISSGAFSHTLSGHRDSVMSLEWSTSSEWVLVTGGCDGAIRFWDIRRAGCFRVLDQSHSQLGRRPPLLQCSATNKVSTSKSSSSAQISFVKVQAPQKKATVSNAFKPLGVGRISSQAKDVKQRLHPGMLSTHDRATAHYGVVTGLKVTEDGMYLLSAGWIC
;
A
#
# COMPACT_ATOMS: atom_id res chain seq x y z
N MET A 1 33.14 -9.50 3.32
CA MET A 1 32.55 -10.82 3.61
C MET A 1 33.42 -11.64 4.57
N TRP A 2 34.64 -12.06 4.22
CA TRP A 2 35.50 -12.90 5.08
C TRP A 2 35.75 -12.39 6.51
N LYS A 3 35.86 -11.06 6.69
CA LYS A 3 36.00 -10.43 8.02
C LYS A 3 34.78 -10.66 8.90
N GLU A 4 33.59 -10.56 8.35
CA GLU A 4 32.32 -10.72 9.10
C GLU A 4 32.09 -12.19 9.47
N THR A 5 32.43 -13.12 8.56
CA THR A 5 32.38 -14.56 8.86
C THR A 5 33.34 -14.91 10.00
N ARG A 6 34.57 -14.39 9.96
CA ARG A 6 35.56 -14.60 11.02
C ARG A 6 35.10 -13.97 12.35
N GLU A 7 34.52 -12.77 12.33
CA GLU A 7 33.96 -12.14 13.53
C GLU A 7 32.78 -12.93 14.12
N ARG A 8 32.01 -13.65 13.29
CA ARG A 8 30.95 -14.57 13.72
C ARG A 8 31.50 -15.86 14.32
N GLU A 9 32.54 -16.44 13.71
CA GLU A 9 33.26 -17.63 14.23
C GLU A 9 33.92 -17.35 15.58
N LEU A 10 34.49 -16.15 15.74
CA LEU A 10 35.09 -15.67 16.99
C LEU A 10 34.05 -15.27 18.06
N GLY A 11 32.75 -15.41 17.78
CA GLY A 11 31.66 -15.08 18.72
C GLY A 11 31.46 -13.58 19.00
N LYS A 12 32.16 -12.69 18.28
CA LYS A 12 32.08 -11.23 18.47
C LYS A 12 30.80 -10.63 17.89
N LEU A 13 30.21 -11.28 16.89
CA LEU A 13 28.98 -10.85 16.24
C LEU A 13 27.79 -11.74 16.62
N HIS A 14 26.72 -11.09 17.06
CA HIS A 14 25.44 -11.76 17.29
C HIS A 14 24.85 -12.29 15.97
N PRO A 15 24.21 -13.48 15.96
CA PRO A 15 23.64 -14.08 14.75
C PRO A 15 22.73 -13.15 13.93
N ASN A 16 21.82 -12.42 14.59
CA ASN A 16 20.88 -11.52 13.91
C ASN A 16 21.59 -10.35 13.21
N LEU A 17 22.63 -9.78 13.85
CA LEU A 17 23.40 -8.68 13.26
C LEU A 17 24.21 -9.17 12.06
N PHE A 18 24.78 -10.38 12.16
CA PHE A 18 25.48 -11.00 11.04
C PHE A 18 24.54 -11.26 9.87
N ALA A 19 23.37 -11.85 10.10
CA ALA A 19 22.37 -12.11 9.06
C ALA A 19 21.89 -10.81 8.39
N ASN A 20 21.64 -9.75 9.17
CA ASN A 20 21.22 -8.46 8.63
C ASN A 20 22.31 -7.80 7.78
N ARG A 21 23.58 -7.85 8.23
CA ARG A 21 24.71 -7.35 7.43
C ARG A 21 24.87 -8.13 6.14
N PHE A 22 24.76 -9.46 6.21
CA PHE A 22 24.86 -10.33 5.05
C PHE A 22 23.74 -10.05 4.03
N ARG A 23 22.48 -9.95 4.49
CA ARG A 23 21.35 -9.55 3.64
C ARG A 23 21.57 -8.18 3.02
N LYS A 24 22.00 -7.18 3.80
CA LYS A 24 22.29 -5.83 3.31
C LYS A 24 23.37 -5.83 2.24
N SER A 25 24.44 -6.59 2.42
CA SER A 25 25.50 -6.73 1.42
C SER A 25 24.96 -7.37 0.13
N ARG A 26 24.17 -8.44 0.23
CA ARG A 26 23.56 -9.10 -0.93
C ARG A 26 22.57 -8.18 -1.67
N LEU A 27 21.77 -7.41 -0.93
CA LEU A 27 20.85 -6.43 -1.50
C LEU A 27 21.61 -5.32 -2.24
N SER A 28 22.75 -4.87 -1.71
CA SER A 28 23.58 -3.86 -2.38
C SER A 28 24.28 -4.35 -3.65
N SER A 29 24.46 -5.67 -3.78
CA SER A 29 25.09 -6.31 -4.94
C SER A 29 24.08 -6.97 -5.88
N ILE A 30 22.79 -6.69 -5.76
CA ILE A 30 21.77 -7.33 -6.59
C ILE A 30 21.92 -6.87 -8.04
N GLN A 31 21.93 -7.83 -8.96
CA GLN A 31 22.04 -7.61 -10.39
C GLN A 31 21.07 -8.54 -11.12
N LEU A 32 20.77 -8.23 -12.38
CA LEU A 32 19.98 -9.11 -13.23
C LEU A 32 20.69 -10.47 -13.35
N SER A 33 19.97 -11.56 -13.12
CA SER A 33 20.52 -12.90 -13.21
C SER A 33 20.67 -13.33 -14.66
N ASN A 34 21.88 -13.71 -15.06
CA ASN A 34 22.15 -14.28 -16.39
C ASN A 34 22.00 -15.81 -16.45
N HIS A 35 21.71 -16.45 -15.32
CA HIS A 35 21.65 -17.91 -15.18
C HIS A 35 20.23 -18.45 -15.03
N LYS A 36 19.23 -17.56 -14.94
CA LYS A 36 17.86 -17.94 -14.64
C LYS A 36 16.89 -17.16 -15.50
N GLU A 37 16.06 -17.89 -16.24
CA GLU A 37 15.05 -17.35 -17.14
C GLU A 37 13.69 -17.95 -16.79
N ILE A 38 12.68 -17.10 -16.56
CA ILE A 38 11.30 -17.53 -16.37
C ILE A 38 10.58 -17.30 -17.69
N ILE A 39 10.13 -18.37 -18.32
CA ILE A 39 9.50 -18.31 -19.64
C ILE A 39 8.06 -17.84 -19.46
N SER A 40 7.78 -16.60 -19.87
CA SER A 40 6.45 -16.02 -19.74
C SER A 40 5.45 -16.77 -20.61
N SER A 41 4.42 -17.34 -19.98
CA SER A 41 3.27 -17.91 -20.70
C SER A 41 2.22 -16.86 -21.10
N HIS A 42 2.38 -15.64 -20.60
CA HIS A 42 1.47 -14.52 -20.82
C HIS A 42 1.74 -13.84 -22.16
N ARG A 43 0.67 -13.42 -22.83
CA ARG A 43 0.73 -12.54 -24.01
C ARG A 43 0.63 -11.05 -23.62
N GLY A 44 0.08 -10.76 -22.45
CA GLY A 44 -0.06 -9.41 -21.91
C GLY A 44 0.98 -9.05 -20.84
N SER A 45 0.95 -7.79 -20.41
CA SER A 45 1.77 -7.31 -19.28
C SER A 45 1.38 -8.00 -17.98
N VAL A 46 2.38 -8.39 -17.19
CA VAL A 46 2.19 -8.97 -15.87
C VAL A 46 1.89 -7.85 -14.87
N ASN A 47 0.73 -7.92 -14.22
CA ASN A 47 0.26 -6.91 -13.29
C ASN A 47 0.60 -7.26 -11.84
N SER A 48 0.65 -8.55 -11.51
CA SER A 48 0.92 -9.04 -10.16
C SER A 48 1.81 -10.26 -10.18
N LEU A 49 2.78 -10.28 -9.28
CA LEU A 49 3.66 -11.42 -9.03
C LEU A 49 3.75 -11.65 -7.53
N GLN A 50 3.62 -12.91 -7.12
CA GLN A 50 3.81 -13.29 -5.73
C GLN A 50 4.45 -14.67 -5.61
N VAL A 51 5.54 -14.74 -4.85
CA VAL A 51 6.11 -16.02 -4.43
C VAL A 51 5.34 -16.52 -3.22
N ASP A 52 5.09 -17.81 -3.17
CA ASP A 52 4.51 -18.48 -2.02
C ASP A 52 5.28 -18.14 -0.73
N LEU A 53 4.54 -17.92 0.35
CA LEU A 53 5.05 -17.52 1.65
C LEU A 53 5.51 -18.71 2.50
N THR A 54 5.03 -19.91 2.19
CA THR A 54 5.26 -21.11 3.02
C THR A 54 6.52 -21.87 2.60
N GLU A 55 6.62 -22.27 1.34
CA GLU A 55 7.77 -23.01 0.79
C GLU A 55 8.77 -22.09 0.05
N GLY A 56 8.33 -20.90 -0.38
CA GLY A 56 9.16 -20.00 -1.18
C GLY A 56 9.56 -20.60 -2.54
N ARG A 57 8.76 -21.55 -3.05
CA ARG A 57 9.07 -22.34 -4.25
C ARG A 57 8.23 -21.93 -5.44
N TYR A 58 6.93 -21.77 -5.25
CA TYR A 58 6.01 -21.48 -6.34
C TYR A 58 5.82 -19.98 -6.52
N LEU A 59 5.85 -19.52 -7.77
CA LEU A 59 5.57 -18.14 -8.15
C LEU A 59 4.25 -18.11 -8.90
N ILE A 60 3.33 -17.25 -8.48
CA ILE A 60 2.11 -16.96 -9.25
C ILE A 60 2.27 -15.63 -9.96
N ALA A 61 1.81 -15.59 -11.21
CA ALA A 61 1.80 -14.41 -12.06
C ALA A 61 0.40 -14.20 -12.63
N GLY A 62 -0.15 -13.00 -12.45
CA GLY A 62 -1.40 -12.55 -13.06
C GLY A 62 -1.14 -11.47 -14.10
N ALA A 63 -1.73 -11.63 -15.29
CA ALA A 63 -1.49 -10.75 -16.42
C ALA A 63 -2.75 -10.06 -16.96
N SER A 64 -2.53 -9.03 -17.78
CA SER A 64 -3.58 -8.20 -18.38
C SER A 64 -4.40 -8.92 -19.44
N ASP A 65 -3.93 -10.04 -19.96
CA ASP A 65 -4.62 -10.89 -20.95
C ASP A 65 -5.63 -11.87 -20.32
N ALA A 66 -5.94 -11.68 -19.03
CA ALA A 66 -6.79 -12.54 -18.22
C ALA A 66 -6.18 -13.93 -17.93
N THR A 67 -4.85 -14.05 -18.03
CA THR A 67 -4.16 -15.30 -17.75
C THR A 67 -3.48 -15.29 -16.39
N VAL A 68 -3.49 -16.45 -15.73
CA VAL A 68 -2.74 -16.73 -14.50
C VAL A 68 -1.81 -17.89 -14.78
N ALA A 69 -0.55 -17.77 -14.40
CA ALA A 69 0.41 -18.86 -14.52
C ALA A 69 1.11 -19.08 -13.19
N VAL A 70 1.37 -20.34 -12.88
CA VAL A 70 2.17 -20.75 -11.73
C VAL A 70 3.46 -21.36 -12.23
N TYR A 71 4.59 -20.97 -11.64
CA TYR A 71 5.94 -21.40 -12.00
C TYR A 71 6.63 -22.04 -10.80
N ASP A 72 7.44 -23.06 -11.05
CA ASP A 72 8.41 -23.55 -10.05
C ASP A 72 9.68 -22.70 -10.14
N VAL A 73 10.01 -21.97 -9.09
CA VAL A 73 11.21 -21.12 -9.06
C VAL A 73 12.44 -21.94 -8.65
N GLN A 74 12.32 -23.11 -8.03
CA GLN A 74 13.48 -23.86 -7.55
C GLN A 74 13.95 -24.92 -8.55
N ARG A 75 13.02 -25.57 -9.26
CA ARG A 75 13.36 -26.57 -10.27
C ARG A 75 13.30 -25.99 -11.67
N ALA A 76 14.44 -26.01 -12.36
CA ALA A 76 14.51 -25.71 -13.78
C ALA A 76 13.84 -26.85 -14.57
N THR A 77 13.05 -26.49 -15.58
CA THR A 77 12.42 -27.46 -16.48
C THR A 77 13.35 -27.83 -17.62
N ASP A 78 14.06 -26.85 -18.17
CA ASP A 78 14.96 -27.05 -19.30
C ASP A 78 16.34 -26.43 -19.04
N TYR A 79 17.36 -27.05 -19.61
CA TYR A 79 18.71 -26.53 -19.69
C TYR A 79 19.04 -26.28 -21.16
N VAL A 80 19.54 -25.08 -21.49
CA VAL A 80 20.03 -24.81 -22.84
C VAL A 80 21.45 -25.37 -22.97
N GLU A 81 21.65 -26.37 -23.82
CA GLU A 81 22.98 -26.92 -24.08
C GLU A 81 23.93 -25.81 -24.56
N GLY A 82 25.02 -25.58 -23.82
CA GLY A 82 26.06 -24.58 -24.14
C GLY A 82 26.05 -23.31 -23.27
N CYS A 83 24.94 -22.97 -22.61
CA CYS A 83 24.85 -21.86 -21.66
C CYS A 83 24.20 -22.37 -20.37
N GLN A 84 24.82 -22.14 -19.21
CA GLN A 84 24.27 -22.53 -17.90
C GLN A 84 23.08 -21.61 -17.50
N ILE A 85 22.03 -21.62 -18.32
CA ILE A 85 20.78 -20.88 -18.13
C ILE A 85 19.71 -21.90 -17.79
N GLU A 86 19.18 -21.77 -16.58
CA GLU A 86 18.06 -22.52 -16.05
C GLU A 86 16.76 -21.87 -16.54
N LYS A 87 16.03 -22.60 -17.39
CA LYS A 87 14.71 -22.17 -17.88
C LYS A 87 13.62 -22.74 -17.00
N HIS A 88 12.72 -21.88 -16.55
CA HIS A 88 11.57 -22.23 -15.71
C HIS A 88 10.28 -21.99 -16.50
N ASN A 89 9.69 -23.08 -17.00
CA ASN A 89 8.38 -23.05 -17.65
C ASN A 89 7.25 -22.99 -16.60
N SER A 90 6.05 -22.59 -17.04
CA SER A 90 4.86 -22.66 -16.20
C SER A 90 4.47 -24.11 -15.94
N ILE A 91 4.04 -24.39 -14.71
CA ILE A 91 3.46 -25.68 -14.32
C ILE A 91 2.06 -25.79 -14.95
N PHE A 92 1.26 -24.75 -14.77
CA PHE A 92 -0.05 -24.63 -15.39
C PHE A 92 -0.38 -23.16 -15.68
N VAL A 93 -1.30 -22.97 -16.62
CA VAL A 93 -1.79 -21.67 -17.05
C VAL A 93 -3.31 -21.71 -17.14
N ILE A 94 -3.96 -20.80 -16.44
CA ILE A 94 -5.40 -20.57 -16.51
C ILE A 94 -5.62 -19.43 -17.49
N ASN A 95 -6.25 -19.76 -18.62
CA ASN A 95 -6.58 -18.81 -19.66
C ASN A 95 -8.06 -18.43 -19.61
N LYS A 96 -8.44 -17.40 -20.36
CA LYS A 96 -9.85 -17.00 -20.59
C LYS A 96 -10.75 -18.13 -21.13
N GLN A 97 -10.18 -19.14 -21.77
CA GLN A 97 -10.92 -20.31 -22.29
C GLN A 97 -11.33 -21.31 -21.20
N HIS A 98 -10.73 -21.21 -20.01
CA HIS A 98 -11.13 -22.02 -18.87
C HIS A 98 -12.57 -21.68 -18.48
N GLU A 99 -13.37 -22.68 -18.12
CA GLU A 99 -14.82 -22.56 -17.87
C GLU A 99 -15.16 -21.41 -16.90
N HIS A 100 -14.33 -21.24 -15.88
CA HIS A 100 -14.46 -20.21 -14.85
C HIS A 100 -13.29 -19.19 -14.88
N GLY A 101 -12.62 -19.06 -16.03
CA GLY A 101 -11.53 -18.10 -16.23
C GLY A 101 -12.03 -16.65 -16.24
N HIS A 102 -11.13 -15.72 -15.88
CA HIS A 102 -11.45 -14.30 -15.91
C HIS A 102 -11.70 -13.80 -17.34
N LYS A 103 -12.64 -12.87 -17.50
CA LYS A 103 -12.97 -12.30 -18.82
C LYS A 103 -12.06 -11.13 -19.22
N TYR A 104 -11.56 -10.42 -18.22
CA TYR A 104 -10.75 -9.20 -18.32
C TYR A 104 -9.44 -9.32 -17.54
N ALA A 105 -8.59 -8.30 -17.69
CA ALA A 105 -7.28 -8.20 -17.04
C ALA A 105 -7.33 -8.54 -15.55
N ILE A 106 -6.37 -9.36 -15.13
CA ILE A 106 -6.20 -9.73 -13.72
C ILE A 106 -5.34 -8.65 -13.09
N SER A 107 -5.87 -8.00 -12.07
CA SER A 107 -5.22 -6.89 -11.38
C SER A 107 -4.31 -7.40 -10.25
N SER A 108 -4.72 -8.48 -9.57
CA SER A 108 -4.00 -9.05 -8.45
C SER A 108 -4.10 -10.57 -8.46
N ALA A 109 -2.98 -11.24 -8.16
CA ALA A 109 -2.90 -12.67 -7.96
C ALA A 109 -2.08 -12.93 -6.69
N THR A 110 -2.68 -13.61 -5.72
CA THR A 110 -2.13 -13.76 -4.37
C THR A 110 -2.32 -15.17 -3.84
N TRP A 111 -1.25 -15.73 -3.30
CA TRP A 111 -1.30 -17.02 -2.60
C TRP A 111 -2.09 -16.94 -1.31
N TYR A 112 -2.76 -18.02 -0.96
CA TYR A 112 -3.24 -18.21 0.40
C TYR A 112 -2.02 -18.34 1.33
N PRO A 113 -1.88 -17.51 2.38
CA PRO A 113 -0.63 -17.38 3.11
C PRO A 113 -0.37 -18.53 4.08
N VAL A 114 -1.39 -19.35 4.38
CA VAL A 114 -1.29 -20.48 5.32
C VAL A 114 -1.00 -21.79 4.58
N ASP A 115 -1.45 -21.94 3.33
CA ASP A 115 -1.32 -23.16 2.55
C ASP A 115 -1.16 -22.87 1.05
N THR A 116 -0.34 -23.65 0.36
CA THR A 116 -0.10 -23.60 -1.09
C THR A 116 -1.22 -24.23 -1.90
N GLY A 117 -2.20 -24.88 -1.26
CA GLY A 117 -3.37 -25.45 -1.90
C GLY A 117 -4.31 -24.44 -2.55
N LEU A 118 -4.25 -23.16 -2.16
CA LEU A 118 -5.19 -22.13 -2.63
C LEU A 118 -4.49 -20.86 -3.12
N PHE A 119 -5.05 -20.23 -4.15
CA PHE A 119 -4.73 -18.85 -4.50
C PHE A 119 -5.97 -18.07 -4.89
N ILE A 120 -5.81 -16.75 -4.90
CA ILE A 120 -6.88 -15.78 -5.13
C ILE A 120 -6.49 -14.91 -6.31
N THR A 121 -7.46 -14.65 -7.17
CA THR A 121 -7.31 -13.75 -8.30
C THR A 121 -8.40 -12.69 -8.25
N GLY A 122 -8.01 -11.44 -8.45
CA GLY A 122 -8.93 -10.31 -8.63
C GLY A 122 -8.82 -9.78 -10.05
N SER A 123 -9.96 -9.48 -10.68
CA SER A 123 -9.99 -9.01 -12.06
C SER A 123 -10.91 -7.80 -12.25
N TYR A 124 -10.70 -7.09 -13.35
CA TYR A 124 -11.60 -6.03 -13.84
C TYR A 124 -12.93 -6.56 -14.38
N ASP A 125 -13.17 -7.88 -14.36
CA ASP A 125 -14.49 -8.47 -14.61
C ASP A 125 -15.45 -8.40 -13.41
N HIS A 126 -15.04 -7.73 -12.34
CA HIS A 126 -15.76 -7.55 -11.08
C HIS A 126 -15.84 -8.83 -10.24
N HIS A 127 -15.05 -9.85 -10.55
CA HIS A 127 -15.03 -11.09 -9.79
C HIS A 127 -13.69 -11.29 -9.06
N ILE A 128 -13.79 -11.88 -7.89
CA ILE A 128 -12.66 -12.44 -7.15
C ILE A 128 -12.87 -13.94 -7.12
N ASN A 129 -11.95 -14.68 -7.71
CA ASN A 129 -12.01 -16.14 -7.75
C ASN A 129 -10.99 -16.72 -6.77
N VAL A 130 -11.41 -17.73 -6.03
CA VAL A 130 -10.57 -18.56 -5.18
C VAL A 130 -10.40 -19.90 -5.88
N TRP A 131 -9.15 -20.30 -6.10
CA TRP A 131 -8.78 -21.45 -6.89
C TRP A 131 -8.08 -22.49 -6.02
N ASP A 132 -8.34 -23.75 -6.31
CA ASP A 132 -7.53 -24.87 -5.84
C ASP A 132 -6.39 -25.12 -6.83
N THR A 133 -5.17 -25.20 -6.32
CA THR A 133 -3.95 -25.29 -7.11
C THR A 133 -3.74 -26.68 -7.67
N ASN A 134 -4.19 -27.71 -6.96
CA ASN A 134 -3.99 -29.09 -7.36
C ASN A 134 -4.98 -29.49 -8.46
N THR A 135 -6.24 -29.08 -8.32
CA THR A 135 -7.30 -29.38 -9.29
C THR A 135 -7.43 -28.34 -10.39
N THR A 136 -6.84 -27.14 -10.20
CA THR A 136 -6.98 -25.96 -11.08
C THR A 136 -8.43 -25.52 -11.29
N GLN A 137 -9.31 -25.85 -10.34
CA GLN A 137 -10.73 -25.50 -10.38
C GLN A 137 -11.04 -24.31 -9.46
N VAL A 138 -12.11 -23.58 -9.79
CA VAL A 138 -12.61 -22.51 -8.92
C VAL A 138 -13.39 -23.12 -7.78
N VAL A 139 -12.95 -22.84 -6.55
CA VAL A 139 -13.64 -23.23 -5.32
C VAL A 139 -14.77 -22.27 -5.02
N MET A 140 -14.52 -20.97 -5.15
CA MET A 140 -15.50 -19.91 -4.88
C MET A 140 -15.29 -18.68 -5.76
N THR A 141 -16.39 -17.99 -6.03
CA THR A 141 -16.41 -16.75 -6.80
C THR A 141 -17.19 -15.68 -6.04
N PHE A 142 -16.56 -14.55 -5.76
CA PHE A 142 -17.20 -13.39 -5.16
C PHE A 142 -17.46 -12.30 -6.20
N LYS A 143 -18.72 -11.89 -6.35
CA LYS A 143 -19.12 -10.81 -7.26
C LYS A 143 -19.07 -9.46 -6.58
N MET A 144 -18.16 -8.61 -7.01
CA MET A 144 -18.01 -7.23 -6.55
C MET A 144 -18.92 -6.27 -7.32
N PRO A 145 -19.29 -5.13 -6.71
CA PRO A 145 -20.10 -4.09 -7.34
C PRO A 145 -19.36 -3.35 -8.48
N GLY A 146 -18.03 -3.31 -8.45
CA GLY A 146 -17.19 -2.65 -9.45
C GLY A 146 -15.90 -3.41 -9.74
N LYS A 147 -15.02 -2.82 -10.56
CA LYS A 147 -13.74 -3.42 -10.94
C LYS A 147 -12.86 -3.65 -9.72
N VAL A 148 -12.20 -4.80 -9.65
CA VAL A 148 -11.28 -5.13 -8.56
C VAL A 148 -9.89 -4.64 -8.93
N TYR A 149 -9.31 -3.74 -8.12
CA TYR A 149 -7.95 -3.24 -8.33
C TYR A 149 -6.91 -4.01 -7.53
N ARG A 150 -7.23 -4.39 -6.30
CA ARG A 150 -6.31 -5.11 -5.42
C ARG A 150 -7.06 -6.06 -4.51
N THR A 151 -6.45 -7.20 -4.25
CA THR A 151 -6.88 -8.16 -3.23
C THR A 151 -5.73 -8.40 -2.26
N ALA A 152 -6.03 -8.54 -0.98
CA ALA A 152 -5.01 -8.82 0.04
C ALA A 152 -5.55 -9.72 1.15
N MET A 153 -4.68 -10.57 1.68
CA MET A 153 -4.96 -11.37 2.88
C MET A 153 -3.86 -11.20 3.91
N SER A 154 -4.21 -11.38 5.17
CA SER A 154 -3.28 -11.28 6.28
C SER A 154 -2.42 -12.55 6.34
N SER A 155 -1.10 -12.37 6.33
CA SER A 155 -0.14 -13.49 6.45
C SER A 155 -0.01 -14.05 7.87
N ILE A 156 -0.48 -13.29 8.86
CA ILE A 156 -0.39 -13.66 10.28
C ILE A 156 -1.72 -14.12 10.88
N ALA A 157 -2.84 -13.91 10.16
CA ALA A 157 -4.16 -14.26 10.65
C ALA A 157 -4.32 -15.78 10.76
N LYS A 158 -4.71 -16.22 11.95
CA LYS A 158 -5.11 -17.61 12.24
C LYS A 158 -6.56 -17.71 12.68
N SER A 159 -7.13 -16.59 13.12
CA SER A 159 -8.49 -16.50 13.62
C SER A 159 -9.54 -16.33 12.52
N HIS A 160 -9.15 -15.82 11.36
CA HIS A 160 -10.06 -15.48 10.27
C HIS A 160 -9.42 -15.70 8.90
N MET A 161 -10.26 -15.94 7.90
CA MET A 161 -9.86 -16.20 6.51
C MET A 161 -10.44 -15.12 5.59
N LEU A 162 -10.14 -13.86 5.90
CA LEU A 162 -10.72 -12.71 5.20
C LEU A 162 -9.85 -12.25 4.03
N ILE A 163 -10.49 -12.13 2.87
CA ILE A 163 -9.99 -11.45 1.68
C ILE A 163 -10.45 -10.00 1.74
N ALA A 164 -9.50 -9.07 1.85
CA ALA A 164 -9.79 -7.66 1.63
C ALA A 164 -9.78 -7.36 0.12
N SER A 165 -10.82 -6.69 -0.36
CA SER A 165 -10.97 -6.31 -1.76
C SER A 165 -11.08 -4.80 -1.93
N GLY A 166 -10.21 -4.24 -2.76
CA GLY A 166 -10.17 -2.84 -3.15
C GLY A 166 -10.74 -2.72 -4.55
N THR A 167 -11.80 -1.94 -4.68
CA THR A 167 -12.60 -1.86 -5.91
C THR A 167 -12.79 -0.43 -6.38
N GLU A 168 -13.41 -0.25 -7.54
CA GLU A 168 -13.92 1.03 -8.03
C GLU A 168 -14.94 1.66 -7.07
N ASP A 169 -15.63 0.83 -6.28
CA ASP A 169 -16.44 1.30 -5.18
C ASP A 169 -15.59 1.90 -4.06
N VAL A 170 -16.18 2.91 -3.43
CA VAL A 170 -15.64 3.65 -2.30
C VAL A 170 -15.53 2.81 -1.02
N GLN A 171 -16.18 1.65 -0.97
CA GLN A 171 -16.20 0.77 0.19
C GLN A 171 -15.20 -0.37 0.01
N VAL A 172 -14.43 -0.66 1.06
CA VAL A 172 -13.61 -1.86 1.11
C VAL A 172 -14.48 -3.01 1.59
N ARG A 173 -14.51 -4.11 0.85
CA ARG A 173 -15.26 -5.30 1.25
C ARG A 173 -14.31 -6.36 1.77
N LEU A 174 -14.74 -7.04 2.84
CA LEU A 174 -14.06 -8.22 3.37
C LEU A 174 -14.92 -9.44 3.06
N CYS A 175 -14.36 -10.37 2.29
CA CYS A 175 -15.00 -11.62 1.92
C CYS A 175 -14.39 -12.73 2.77
N ASP A 176 -15.22 -13.55 3.39
CA ASP A 176 -14.74 -14.68 4.19
C ASP A 176 -14.77 -15.96 3.36
N ILE A 177 -13.62 -16.61 3.27
CA ILE A 177 -13.46 -17.89 2.56
C ILE A 177 -14.22 -18.99 3.29
N SER A 178 -14.27 -18.97 4.63
CA SER A 178 -14.87 -20.07 5.39
C SER A 178 -16.40 -20.13 5.26
N SER A 179 -17.06 -18.96 5.22
CA SER A 179 -18.51 -18.86 5.01
C SER A 179 -18.92 -18.71 3.54
N GLY A 180 -17.99 -18.38 2.64
CA GLY A 180 -18.29 -18.07 1.25
C GLY A 180 -19.14 -16.81 1.06
N ALA A 181 -19.18 -15.93 2.07
CA ALA A 181 -20.03 -14.74 2.07
C ALA A 181 -19.24 -13.45 2.35
N PHE A 182 -19.91 -12.31 2.11
CA PHE A 182 -19.41 -11.01 2.53
C PHE A 182 -19.53 -10.87 4.05
N SER A 183 -18.39 -10.69 4.72
CA SER A 183 -18.34 -10.57 6.17
C SER A 183 -18.53 -9.11 6.61
N HIS A 184 -17.74 -8.19 6.06
CA HIS A 184 -17.74 -6.79 6.48
C HIS A 184 -17.62 -5.83 5.30
N THR A 185 -18.14 -4.62 5.50
CA THR A 185 -17.99 -3.49 4.59
C THR A 185 -17.43 -2.31 5.36
N LEU A 186 -16.24 -1.85 4.97
CA LEU A 186 -15.56 -0.73 5.58
C LEU A 186 -15.83 0.52 4.75
N SER A 187 -16.72 1.37 5.26
CA SER A 187 -17.08 2.64 4.64
C SER A 187 -16.25 3.79 5.21
N GLY A 188 -15.64 4.60 4.35
CA GLY A 188 -14.98 5.84 4.79
C GLY A 188 -14.07 6.49 3.75
N HIS A 189 -13.58 5.75 2.75
CA HIS A 189 -12.98 6.39 1.58
C HIS A 189 -14.00 7.29 0.87
N ARG A 190 -13.53 8.12 -0.06
CA ARG A 190 -14.38 9.02 -0.87
C ARG A 190 -14.30 8.73 -2.36
N ASP A 191 -13.39 7.86 -2.74
CA ASP A 191 -13.16 7.41 -4.11
C ASP A 191 -12.73 5.93 -4.07
N SER A 192 -12.57 5.35 -5.25
CA SER A 192 -12.05 4.01 -5.51
C SER A 192 -10.82 3.66 -4.68
N VAL A 193 -10.74 2.40 -4.25
CA VAL A 193 -9.67 1.88 -3.41
C VAL A 193 -8.67 1.12 -4.28
N MET A 194 -7.47 1.68 -4.40
CA MET A 194 -6.43 1.17 -5.29
C MET A 194 -5.48 0.20 -4.61
N SER A 195 -5.21 0.42 -3.32
CA SER A 195 -4.19 -0.33 -2.60
C SER A 195 -4.70 -0.82 -1.25
N LEU A 196 -4.29 -2.04 -0.91
CA LEU A 196 -4.63 -2.74 0.31
C LEU A 196 -3.41 -3.49 0.82
N GLU A 197 -3.18 -3.43 2.13
CA GLU A 197 -2.13 -4.20 2.77
C GLU A 197 -2.52 -4.50 4.23
N TRP A 198 -2.42 -5.76 4.63
CA TRP A 198 -2.62 -6.15 6.02
C TRP A 198 -1.38 -5.85 6.86
N SER A 199 -1.61 -5.54 8.14
CA SER A 199 -0.52 -5.40 9.09
C SER A 199 0.12 -6.77 9.38
N THR A 200 1.45 -6.78 9.53
CA THR A 200 2.21 -7.95 9.97
C THR A 200 2.41 -8.00 11.49
N SER A 201 1.96 -6.98 12.23
CA SER A 201 2.05 -6.93 13.69
C SER A 201 0.72 -7.23 14.40
N SER A 202 -0.41 -6.97 13.74
CA SER A 202 -1.74 -7.24 14.28
C SER A 202 -2.63 -7.86 13.22
N GLU A 203 -3.18 -9.05 13.50
CA GLU A 203 -4.00 -9.79 12.53
C GLU A 203 -5.26 -9.02 12.09
N TRP A 204 -5.79 -8.15 12.95
CA TRP A 204 -7.04 -7.41 12.72
C TRP A 204 -6.87 -6.08 12.01
N VAL A 205 -5.63 -5.64 11.73
CA VAL A 205 -5.36 -4.31 11.18
C VAL A 205 -5.16 -4.37 9.68
N LEU A 206 -6.01 -3.65 8.95
CA LEU A 206 -5.92 -3.44 7.51
C LEU A 206 -5.58 -1.99 7.21
N VAL A 207 -4.66 -1.76 6.27
CA VAL A 207 -4.31 -0.44 5.76
C VAL A 207 -4.78 -0.34 4.31
N THR A 208 -5.46 0.75 3.98
CA THR A 208 -6.06 0.95 2.65
C THR A 208 -5.70 2.31 2.10
N GLY A 209 -5.50 2.39 0.79
CA GLY A 209 -5.16 3.60 0.05
C GLY A 209 -6.13 3.82 -1.10
N GLY A 210 -6.72 5.02 -1.14
CA GLY A 210 -7.70 5.39 -2.15
C GLY A 210 -7.17 6.36 -3.21
N CYS A 211 -7.98 6.55 -4.24
CA CYS A 211 -7.84 7.65 -5.20
C CYS A 211 -8.11 9.02 -4.56
N ASP A 212 -8.75 9.04 -3.40
CA ASP A 212 -8.94 10.22 -2.56
C ASP A 212 -7.65 10.72 -1.89
N GLY A 213 -6.51 10.03 -2.11
CA GLY A 213 -5.22 10.36 -1.53
C GLY A 213 -5.11 10.04 -0.03
N ALA A 214 -6.17 9.48 0.57
CA ALA A 214 -6.19 9.12 1.99
C ALA A 214 -5.63 7.71 2.19
N ILE A 215 -4.80 7.55 3.24
CA ILE A 215 -4.42 6.24 3.76
C ILE A 215 -5.17 6.03 5.07
N ARG A 216 -5.98 4.98 5.14
CA ARG A 216 -6.85 4.69 6.28
C ARG A 216 -6.42 3.39 6.96
N PHE A 217 -6.52 3.37 8.28
CA PHE A 217 -6.29 2.20 9.11
C PHE A 217 -7.60 1.72 9.71
N TRP A 218 -7.83 0.43 9.58
CA TRP A 218 -9.04 -0.25 10.00
C TRP A 218 -8.67 -1.34 10.99
N ASP A 219 -9.39 -1.40 12.11
CA ASP A 219 -9.48 -2.62 12.92
C ASP A 219 -10.79 -3.26 12.52
N ILE A 220 -10.72 -4.44 11.89
CA ILE A 220 -11.91 -5.07 11.31
C ILE A 220 -12.96 -5.48 12.35
N ARG A 221 -12.60 -5.49 13.64
CA ARG A 221 -13.52 -5.75 14.77
C ARG A 221 -14.28 -4.50 15.19
N ARG A 222 -13.88 -3.32 14.71
CA ARG A 222 -14.45 -2.02 15.08
C ARG A 222 -15.21 -1.45 13.91
N ALA A 223 -16.27 -0.71 14.21
CA ALA A 223 -16.95 0.09 13.21
C ALA A 223 -16.10 1.33 12.86
N GLY A 224 -15.78 1.50 11.57
CA GLY A 224 -15.07 2.67 11.06
C GLY A 224 -13.54 2.59 11.14
N CYS A 225 -12.87 3.54 10.48
CA CYS A 225 -11.41 3.65 10.54
C CYS A 225 -11.00 4.32 11.85
N PHE A 226 -9.94 3.83 12.49
CA PHE A 226 -9.44 4.41 13.74
C PHE A 226 -8.32 5.44 13.52
N ARG A 227 -7.73 5.48 12.31
CA ARG A 227 -6.71 6.46 11.95
C ARG A 227 -6.73 6.73 10.44
N VAL A 228 -6.53 7.99 10.08
CA VAL A 228 -6.27 8.45 8.72
C VAL A 228 -4.93 9.17 8.73
N LEU A 229 -4.03 8.86 7.79
CA LEU A 229 -2.76 9.57 7.68
C LEU A 229 -2.99 10.91 7.00
N ASP A 230 -2.51 11.97 7.66
CA ASP A 230 -2.48 13.32 7.13
C ASP A 230 -1.04 13.78 6.96
N GLN A 231 -0.73 14.43 5.84
CA GLN A 231 0.55 15.12 5.64
C GLN A 231 0.76 16.23 6.67
N SER A 232 -0.30 16.90 7.15
CA SER A 232 -0.18 18.02 8.09
C SER A 232 0.45 17.64 9.45
N HIS A 233 0.31 16.37 9.85
CA HIS A 233 0.89 15.80 11.07
C HIS A 233 2.19 15.03 10.82
N SER A 234 2.63 14.92 9.56
CA SER A 234 3.95 14.41 9.24
C SER A 234 4.97 15.49 9.59
N GLN A 235 5.78 15.26 10.63
CA GLN A 235 6.98 16.05 10.84
C GLN A 235 7.84 15.86 9.59
N LEU A 236 7.78 16.80 8.64
CA LEU A 236 8.79 16.92 7.58
C LEU A 236 10.11 16.98 8.32
N GLY A 237 10.85 15.87 8.34
CA GLY A 237 11.99 15.71 9.22
C GLY A 237 12.90 16.91 9.08
N ARG A 238 12.92 17.79 10.08
CA ARG A 238 14.06 18.68 10.27
C ARG A 238 15.22 17.71 10.44
N ARG A 239 16.05 17.60 9.40
CA ARG A 239 17.39 17.02 9.52
C ARG A 239 17.99 17.64 10.78
N PRO A 240 18.42 16.85 11.79
CA PRO A 240 19.19 17.42 12.87
C PRO A 240 20.38 18.15 12.23
N PRO A 241 20.64 19.42 12.56
CA PRO A 241 21.79 20.11 11.99
C PRO A 241 23.03 19.30 12.36
N LEU A 242 23.84 18.97 11.36
CA LEU A 242 25.11 18.29 11.57
C LEU A 242 25.90 19.11 12.59
N LEU A 243 26.21 18.51 13.73
CA LEU A 243 27.17 19.08 14.67
C LEU A 243 28.49 19.21 13.93
N GLN A 244 28.81 20.44 13.51
CA GLN A 244 30.07 20.74 12.87
C GLN A 244 31.15 20.63 13.95
N CYS A 245 31.90 19.52 13.93
CA CYS A 245 33.11 19.36 14.74
C CYS A 245 34.10 20.47 14.37
N SER A 246 34.16 21.53 15.17
CA SER A 246 35.19 22.56 15.04
C SER A 246 36.48 22.05 15.70
N ALA A 247 37.36 21.45 14.90
CA ALA A 247 38.75 21.23 15.28
C ALA A 247 39.61 22.40 14.77
N THR A 248 40.00 23.25 15.73
CA THR A 248 41.27 23.96 15.88
C THR A 248 41.70 25.10 14.92
N ASN A 249 41.76 26.28 15.53
CA ASN A 249 42.85 27.28 15.52
C ASN A 249 43.32 27.93 14.21
N LYS A 250 43.11 29.27 14.11
CA LYS A 250 44.20 30.24 14.26
C LYS A 250 43.70 31.68 14.51
N VAL A 251 44.51 32.36 15.31
CA VAL A 251 44.48 33.73 15.84
C VAL A 251 44.28 34.81 14.78
N SER A 252 43.40 35.77 15.04
CA SER A 252 43.67 37.18 14.77
C SER A 252 42.85 38.09 15.69
N THR A 253 43.56 39.08 16.22
CA THR A 253 43.17 40.03 17.26
C THR A 253 42.41 41.22 16.70
N SER A 254 41.30 41.61 17.32
CA SER A 254 41.03 43.02 17.64
C SER A 254 39.94 43.17 18.71
N LYS A 255 40.32 43.93 19.75
CA LYS A 255 39.52 44.58 20.81
C LYS A 255 38.48 45.54 20.17
N SER A 256 37.39 46.02 20.76
CA SER A 256 36.78 45.99 22.10
C SER A 256 35.44 46.75 22.03
N SER A 257 34.65 46.62 23.10
CA SER A 257 33.75 47.63 23.72
C SER A 257 32.24 47.59 23.50
N SER A 258 31.56 47.40 24.65
CA SER A 258 30.33 48.07 25.13
C SER A 258 28.98 47.63 24.52
N SER A 259 27.86 47.52 25.23
CA SER A 259 27.49 47.71 26.64
C SER A 259 26.03 47.22 26.88
N ALA A 260 25.69 46.95 28.15
CA ALA A 260 24.35 47.07 28.78
C ALA A 260 23.17 46.24 28.23
N GLN A 261 22.69 45.22 28.96
CA GLN A 261 21.66 45.26 30.02
C GLN A 261 20.18 45.29 29.55
N ILE A 262 19.52 44.14 29.73
CA ILE A 262 18.21 43.88 30.40
C ILE A 262 17.23 45.06 30.52
N SER A 263 16.00 44.91 29.99
CA SER A 263 14.76 44.88 30.80
C SER A 263 13.46 44.84 29.97
N PHE A 264 12.45 44.22 30.57
CA PHE A 264 11.05 44.11 30.16
C PHE A 264 10.36 45.48 30.04
N VAL A 265 9.26 45.56 29.26
CA VAL A 265 7.96 46.15 29.68
C VAL A 265 6.90 45.97 28.57
N LYS A 266 5.68 45.73 29.03
CA LYS A 266 4.41 45.50 28.33
C LYS A 266 3.58 46.79 28.38
N VAL A 267 3.00 47.29 27.29
CA VAL A 267 1.88 48.27 27.33
C VAL A 267 0.92 48.11 26.15
N GLN A 268 -0.37 48.29 26.49
CA GLN A 268 -1.62 48.20 25.73
C GLN A 268 -2.04 49.51 25.00
N ALA A 269 -2.80 49.33 23.90
CA ALA A 269 -3.98 50.11 23.41
C ALA A 269 -3.77 51.60 23.01
N PRO A 270 -4.64 52.27 22.17
CA PRO A 270 -6.11 52.26 22.26
C PRO A 270 -6.94 52.30 20.95
N GLN A 271 -8.26 52.14 21.14
CA GLN A 271 -9.37 52.31 20.18
C GLN A 271 -9.77 53.79 19.98
N LYS A 272 -10.48 54.12 18.89
CA LYS A 272 -11.58 55.11 18.85
C LYS A 272 -12.64 54.83 17.76
N LYS A 273 -13.91 54.90 18.18
CA LYS A 273 -15.24 54.96 17.48
C LYS A 273 -15.40 56.32 16.72
N ALA A 274 -16.42 56.68 15.92
CA ALA A 274 -17.54 56.15 15.12
C ALA A 274 -18.30 57.39 14.55
N THR A 275 -19.04 57.30 13.42
CA THR A 275 -20.38 57.91 13.10
C THR A 275 -20.68 57.84 11.57
N VAL A 276 -21.63 57.02 11.09
CA VAL A 276 -23.05 57.27 10.68
C VAL A 276 -23.27 58.22 9.47
N SER A 277 -23.81 57.69 8.34
CA SER A 277 -25.11 58.10 7.77
C SER A 277 -25.55 57.27 6.54
N ASN A 278 -26.86 56.99 6.54
CA ASN A 278 -27.80 56.45 5.54
C ASN A 278 -27.61 56.96 4.09
N ALA A 279 -28.18 56.43 3.01
CA ALA A 279 -28.96 55.26 2.58
C ALA A 279 -29.16 55.48 1.05
N PHE A 280 -29.46 54.45 0.24
CA PHE A 280 -30.38 54.48 -0.92
C PHE A 280 -30.21 53.19 -1.75
N LYS A 281 -31.31 52.45 -1.92
CA LYS A 281 -31.58 51.42 -2.93
C LYS A 281 -32.75 51.95 -3.78
N PRO A 282 -32.90 51.57 -5.07
CA PRO A 282 -33.81 50.44 -5.38
C PRO A 282 -33.49 49.56 -6.63
N LEU A 283 -34.07 48.34 -6.61
CA LEU A 283 -34.76 47.50 -7.64
C LEU A 283 -34.21 47.44 -9.10
N GLY A 284 -34.19 46.30 -9.83
CA GLY A 284 -34.66 44.93 -9.60
C GLY A 284 -34.54 44.02 -10.85
N VAL A 285 -34.78 42.72 -10.62
CA VAL A 285 -35.35 41.65 -11.49
C VAL A 285 -34.55 41.11 -12.70
N GLY A 286 -34.36 39.77 -12.72
CA GLY A 286 -34.09 38.98 -13.93
C GLY A 286 -33.53 37.56 -13.66
N ARG A 287 -34.38 36.62 -13.20
CA ARG A 287 -34.07 35.18 -13.12
C ARG A 287 -34.22 34.53 -14.50
N ILE A 288 -33.28 33.66 -14.89
CA ILE A 288 -33.57 32.46 -15.69
C ILE A 288 -32.90 31.27 -15.02
N SER A 289 -33.72 30.30 -14.63
CA SER A 289 -33.39 29.04 -13.97
C SER A 289 -33.07 27.96 -14.99
N SER A 290 -31.96 27.25 -14.83
CA SER A 290 -31.80 25.90 -15.38
C SER A 290 -31.86 24.89 -14.23
N GLN A 291 -32.84 24.00 -14.30
CA GLN A 291 -33.06 22.91 -13.35
C GLN A 291 -31.94 21.88 -13.47
N ALA A 292 -31.06 21.81 -12.48
CA ALA A 292 -30.28 20.61 -12.19
C ALA A 292 -30.91 19.94 -10.97
N LYS A 293 -31.37 18.69 -11.14
CA LYS A 293 -31.88 17.86 -10.04
C LYS A 293 -30.73 17.58 -9.07
N ASP A 294 -30.73 18.25 -7.92
CA ASP A 294 -29.90 17.90 -6.77
C ASP A 294 -30.31 16.52 -6.24
N VAL A 295 -29.68 15.48 -6.78
CA VAL A 295 -29.62 14.18 -6.09
C VAL A 295 -28.64 14.37 -4.94
N LYS A 296 -29.15 14.77 -3.78
CA LYS A 296 -28.40 14.71 -2.52
C LYS A 296 -28.03 13.25 -2.26
N GLN A 297 -26.81 12.84 -2.63
CA GLN A 297 -26.19 11.64 -2.10
C GLN A 297 -26.28 11.73 -0.57
N ARG A 298 -27.07 10.85 0.05
CA ARG A 298 -27.07 10.70 1.50
C ARG A 298 -25.71 10.14 1.89
N LEU A 299 -24.83 11.01 2.35
CA LEU A 299 -23.55 10.63 2.93
C LEU A 299 -23.82 9.74 4.16
N HIS A 300 -23.15 8.60 4.23
CA HIS A 300 -23.27 7.71 5.38
C HIS A 300 -22.78 8.45 6.65
N PRO A 301 -23.36 8.17 7.83
CA PRO A 301 -23.05 8.87 9.09
C PRO A 301 -21.55 8.91 9.46
N GLY A 302 -20.74 8.00 8.93
CA GLY A 302 -19.28 7.97 9.11
C GLY A 302 -18.48 8.94 8.25
N MET A 303 -19.10 9.77 7.41
CA MET A 303 -18.41 10.72 6.51
C MET A 303 -18.33 12.16 7.03
N LEU A 304 -18.85 12.42 8.23
CA LEU A 304 -19.10 13.78 8.74
C LEU A 304 -17.94 14.38 9.54
N SER A 305 -16.84 13.65 9.79
CA SER A 305 -15.74 14.16 10.61
C SER A 305 -14.72 14.93 9.78
N THR A 306 -14.24 16.06 10.31
CA THR A 306 -13.17 16.87 9.69
C THR A 306 -11.85 16.10 9.55
N HIS A 307 -11.65 15.04 10.35
CA HIS A 307 -10.52 14.13 10.30
C HIS A 307 -10.56 13.21 9.06
N ASP A 308 -11.71 13.06 8.40
CA ASP A 308 -11.84 12.30 7.14
C ASP A 308 -11.34 13.06 5.90
N ARG A 309 -10.87 14.30 6.06
CA ARG A 309 -10.26 15.10 4.99
C ARG A 309 -8.73 14.97 4.91
N ALA A 310 -8.12 14.24 5.83
CA ALA A 310 -6.69 14.00 5.86
C ALA A 310 -6.24 13.22 4.60
N THR A 311 -5.36 13.82 3.81
CA THR A 311 -4.76 13.20 2.61
C THR A 311 -3.29 12.93 2.88
N ALA A 312 -2.87 11.68 2.69
CA ALA A 312 -1.49 11.25 2.81
C ALA A 312 -0.69 11.55 1.53
N HIS A 313 -1.36 11.52 0.38
CA HIS A 313 -0.80 11.88 -0.94
C HIS A 313 -1.67 12.96 -1.57
N TYR A 314 -1.06 13.84 -2.37
CA TYR A 314 -1.81 14.84 -3.15
C TYR A 314 -2.59 14.20 -4.31
N GLY A 315 -2.23 12.97 -4.69
CA GLY A 315 -2.91 12.16 -5.69
C GLY A 315 -3.17 10.74 -5.21
N VAL A 316 -3.41 9.84 -6.17
CA VAL A 316 -3.81 8.46 -5.92
C VAL A 316 -2.74 7.67 -5.17
N VAL A 317 -3.14 6.87 -4.18
CA VAL A 317 -2.26 5.91 -3.50
C VAL A 317 -2.21 4.60 -4.28
N THR A 318 -1.20 4.44 -5.11
CA THR A 318 -1.07 3.31 -6.04
C THR A 318 -0.52 2.04 -5.39
N GLY A 319 0.24 2.17 -4.31
CA GLY A 319 0.88 1.03 -3.66
C GLY A 319 1.04 1.22 -2.16
N LEU A 320 0.81 0.14 -1.43
CA LEU A 320 1.04 0.05 0.02
C LEU A 320 1.82 -1.22 0.32
N LYS A 321 2.81 -1.12 1.21
CA LYS A 321 3.55 -2.27 1.71
C LYS A 321 3.95 -2.03 3.16
N VAL A 322 3.63 -2.98 4.03
CA VAL A 322 4.08 -2.97 5.42
C VAL A 322 5.37 -3.77 5.50
N THR A 323 6.35 -3.28 6.25
CA THR A 323 7.58 -4.03 6.52
C THR A 323 7.27 -5.30 7.31
N GLU A 324 8.04 -6.36 7.14
CA GLU A 324 7.85 -7.62 7.89
C GLU A 324 7.80 -7.40 9.41
N ASP A 325 8.65 -6.52 9.95
CA ASP A 325 8.67 -6.14 11.37
C ASP A 325 7.41 -5.37 11.84
N GLY A 326 6.52 -4.98 10.93
CA GLY A 326 5.28 -4.25 11.21
C GLY A 326 5.48 -2.78 11.61
N MET A 327 6.72 -2.28 11.58
CA MET A 327 7.09 -0.97 12.11
C MET A 327 6.93 0.18 11.10
N TYR A 328 7.14 -0.10 9.81
CA TYR A 328 7.08 0.93 8.78
C TYR A 328 6.03 0.58 7.73
N LEU A 329 5.34 1.61 7.26
CA LEU A 329 4.46 1.55 6.10
C LEU A 329 5.11 2.33 4.96
N LEU A 330 5.34 1.65 3.84
CA LEU A 330 5.75 2.26 2.60
C LEU A 330 4.50 2.52 1.77
N SER A 331 4.37 3.75 1.28
CA SER A 331 3.28 4.16 0.40
C SER A 331 3.83 4.81 -0.85
N ALA A 332 3.33 4.41 -2.01
CA ALA A 332 3.59 5.04 -3.28
C ALA A 332 2.31 5.73 -3.77
N GLY A 333 2.47 6.91 -4.35
CA GLY A 333 1.36 7.67 -4.90
C GLY A 333 1.81 8.62 -5.99
N TRP A 334 0.84 9.14 -6.74
CA TRP A 334 1.11 10.14 -7.77
C TRP A 334 1.31 11.50 -7.14
N ILE A 335 2.37 12.18 -7.56
CA ILE A 335 2.57 13.60 -7.29
C ILE A 335 2.10 14.29 -8.57
N CYS A 336 0.98 15.01 -8.48
CA CYS A 336 0.48 15.83 -9.59
C CYS A 336 1.38 17.05 -9.81
#